data_AF-A0A1G4K1K3-F1
#
_entry.id   AF-A0A1G4K1K3-F1
#
_cell.length_a   1.000
_cell.length_b   1.000
_cell.length_c   1.000
_cell.angle_alpha   90.00
_cell.angle_beta   90.00
_cell.angle_gamma   90.00
#
_symmetry.space_group_name_H-M   'P 1'
#
loop_
_entity.id
_entity.type
_entity.pdbx_description
1 polymer ?
#
loop_
_entity_poly.entity_id
_entity_poly.type
_entity_poly.pdbx_seq_one_letter_code
_entity_poly.pdbx_strand_id
1 'polypeptide(L)'
;MPQDNRGPSNCIGTHSPLDKWNSCSSHLNAPERLPKQHIRSIHIYDFDNTLFKSPAPNPNLLSSFLTNLLTDPQRLSNGGWWSEPRFLEELVDEWIALRSSTSNVVEQEGIDDGYWNRDIVELCRLSHKDPHTLSILMTGRKEAHFEPTFKKVLDQPIFGSDKLHFNAVCLKKDGFKTTMLYKTACLTDLLVHYDRCDAITIYDDRPRQLHGFRQFLNEFVEAMRPSLQFNLVHVPGIIKFLKPSKERHIITEIFKEHNDAVSNAIFQPSTIKEQHFYMGKMFIKEKRLCAAYVLTTASRQELAKYFVSEMGHLIDSNGTRIAARSIPCTQYGTITTRKIATMIISGCRTEPTEEIIEKIMQAMNSGVEKSRIRFRISRFGISSSGDCVCDLEPEDEKRYTYTEFATLRLLVATAGRQQDIDTTSNLYVDELFEWRSVEEPAPIIETDFGYVYALTAIMAKKAKKSRRTRPQS
;
A
#
# COMPACT_ATOMS: atom_id res chain seq x y z
N MET A 1 -2.10 62.91 6.55
CA MET A 1 -0.79 62.43 6.03
C MET A 1 -0.21 61.47 7.06
N PRO A 2 0.22 60.25 6.70
CA PRO A 2 0.18 59.65 5.38
C PRO A 2 -1.10 58.82 5.18
N GLN A 3 -1.70 58.98 4.00
CA GLN A 3 -2.75 58.11 3.49
C GLN A 3 -2.06 56.83 2.99
N ASP A 4 -2.52 55.69 3.50
CA ASP A 4 -2.06 54.37 3.10
C ASP A 4 -2.62 54.08 1.71
N ASN A 5 -1.81 54.41 0.69
CA ASN A 5 -2.15 54.35 -0.72
C ASN A 5 -2.04 52.88 -1.19
N ARG A 6 -2.96 52.02 -0.74
CA ARG A 6 -3.13 50.68 -1.33
C ARG A 6 -3.89 50.84 -2.63
N GLY A 7 -3.13 51.05 -3.70
CA GLY A 7 -3.63 50.88 -5.06
C GLY A 7 -4.26 49.48 -5.23
N PRO A 8 -5.24 49.33 -6.14
CA PRO A 8 -5.84 48.03 -6.41
C PRO A 8 -4.74 47.04 -6.87
N SER A 9 -4.72 45.88 -6.25
CA SER A 9 -3.77 44.80 -6.49
C SER A 9 -3.89 44.27 -7.93
N ASN A 10 -3.00 44.74 -8.81
CA ASN A 10 -2.81 44.26 -10.18
C ASN A 10 -2.26 42.80 -10.28
N CYS A 11 -2.36 41.99 -9.22
CA CYS A 11 -1.80 40.63 -9.17
C CYS A 11 -2.77 39.54 -9.66
N ILE A 12 -4.05 39.86 -9.84
CA ILE A 12 -5.03 38.92 -10.40
C ILE A 12 -4.81 38.83 -11.92
N GLY A 13 -4.01 37.86 -12.36
CA GLY A 13 -3.88 37.52 -13.78
C GLY A 13 -2.47 37.13 -14.25
N THR A 14 -1.42 37.47 -13.53
CA THR A 14 -0.03 37.19 -13.99
C THR A 14 0.31 35.70 -13.97
N HIS A 15 -0.22 34.97 -13.00
CA HIS A 15 0.03 33.53 -12.78
C HIS A 15 -1.26 32.70 -12.83
N SER A 16 -2.21 33.09 -13.69
CA SER A 16 -3.58 32.55 -13.71
C SER A 16 -3.71 31.02 -13.81
N PRO A 17 -2.80 30.24 -14.45
CA PRO A 17 -2.89 28.79 -14.37
C PRO A 17 -2.70 28.25 -12.96
N LEU A 18 -1.89 28.90 -12.11
CA LEU A 18 -1.71 28.48 -10.71
C LEU A 18 -3.03 28.66 -9.96
N ASP A 19 -3.69 29.81 -10.10
CA ASP A 19 -5.01 30.05 -9.50
C ASP A 19 -6.07 29.05 -10.00
N LYS A 20 -6.08 28.80 -11.31
CA LYS A 20 -7.03 27.88 -11.96
C LYS A 20 -6.92 26.46 -11.40
N TRP A 21 -5.69 25.95 -11.28
CA TRP A 21 -5.45 24.54 -10.98
C TRP A 21 -5.24 24.25 -9.50
N ASN A 22 -4.93 25.27 -8.70
CA ASN A 22 -4.77 25.12 -7.27
C ASN A 22 -6.09 24.70 -6.61
N SER A 23 -5.99 23.73 -5.72
CA SER A 23 -7.09 23.16 -4.95
C SER A 23 -7.06 23.67 -3.50
N CYS A 24 -5.90 24.09 -2.99
CA CYS A 24 -5.74 24.52 -1.60
C CYS A 24 -5.43 26.01 -1.54
N SER A 25 -6.44 26.88 -1.48
CA SER A 25 -6.27 28.35 -1.54
C SER A 25 -5.33 28.91 -0.46
N SER A 26 -5.36 28.35 0.76
CA SER A 26 -4.46 28.72 1.86
C SER A 26 -2.99 28.37 1.63
N HIS A 27 -2.70 27.50 0.66
CA HIS A 27 -1.35 27.05 0.31
C HIS A 27 -0.93 27.49 -1.10
N LEU A 28 -1.70 28.37 -1.75
CA LEU A 28 -1.25 29.00 -2.99
C LEU A 28 -0.11 29.98 -2.67
N ASN A 29 1.05 29.77 -3.30
CA ASN A 29 2.20 30.66 -3.17
C ASN A 29 2.70 31.09 -4.55
N ALA A 30 1.82 31.77 -5.29
CA ALA A 30 2.16 32.30 -6.61
C ALA A 30 3.26 33.38 -6.48
N PRO A 31 4.23 33.45 -7.42
CA PRO A 31 5.26 34.49 -7.37
C PRO A 31 4.64 35.89 -7.45
N GLU A 32 4.74 36.69 -6.37
CA GLU A 32 4.08 38.00 -6.32
C GLU A 32 4.71 39.06 -7.23
N ARG A 33 6.05 39.04 -7.35
CA ARG A 33 6.83 40.10 -7.99
C ARG A 33 7.55 39.65 -9.26
N LEU A 34 7.52 38.36 -9.56
CA LEU A 34 8.28 37.80 -10.66
C LEU A 34 7.39 37.66 -11.90
N PRO A 35 7.64 38.39 -13.01
CA PRO A 35 6.84 38.23 -14.21
C PRO A 35 6.96 36.81 -14.77
N LYS A 36 5.88 36.28 -15.35
CA LYS A 36 5.85 34.93 -15.94
C LYS A 36 7.00 34.59 -16.89
N GLN A 37 7.55 35.61 -17.59
CA GLN A 37 8.67 35.47 -18.54
C GLN A 37 10.00 35.11 -17.86
N HIS A 38 10.11 35.32 -16.55
CA HIS A 38 11.29 34.99 -15.77
C HIS A 38 11.23 33.58 -15.17
N ILE A 39 10.10 32.87 -15.31
CA ILE A 39 10.03 31.46 -14.93
C ILE A 39 10.79 30.65 -15.98
N ARG A 40 11.86 29.99 -15.53
CA ARG A 40 12.77 29.21 -16.36
C ARG A 40 12.61 27.71 -16.18
N SER A 41 12.03 27.26 -15.07
CA SER A 41 11.83 25.85 -14.83
C SER A 41 10.51 25.55 -14.11
N ILE A 42 9.96 24.37 -14.35
CA ILE A 42 8.77 23.86 -13.66
C ILE A 42 9.09 22.47 -13.12
N HIS A 43 8.96 22.28 -11.81
CA HIS A 43 9.12 21.01 -11.13
C HIS A 43 7.77 20.52 -10.62
N ILE A 44 7.37 19.33 -11.07
CA ILE A 44 6.12 18.68 -10.71
C ILE A 44 6.43 17.47 -9.82
N TYR A 45 5.82 17.43 -8.64
CA TYR A 45 5.94 16.33 -7.70
C TYR A 45 4.61 15.60 -7.58
N ASP A 46 4.59 14.29 -7.87
CA ASP A 46 3.47 13.45 -7.44
C ASP A 46 3.46 13.31 -5.91
N PHE A 47 2.28 13.03 -5.35
CA PHE A 47 2.14 12.84 -3.92
C PHE A 47 2.34 11.38 -3.50
N ASP A 48 1.57 10.46 -4.10
CA ASP A 48 1.41 9.09 -3.61
C ASP A 48 2.68 8.29 -3.89
N ASN A 49 3.31 7.76 -2.84
CA ASN A 49 4.58 7.03 -2.83
C ASN A 49 5.79 7.77 -3.44
N THR A 50 5.61 9.01 -3.90
CA THR A 50 6.69 9.88 -4.39
C THR A 50 7.17 10.80 -3.26
N LEU A 51 6.28 11.66 -2.75
CA LEU A 51 6.54 12.53 -1.60
C LEU A 51 6.15 11.85 -0.28
N PHE A 52 4.93 11.32 -0.22
CA PHE A 52 4.36 10.69 0.97
C PHE A 52 4.20 9.20 0.74
N LYS A 53 4.53 8.38 1.73
CA LYS A 53 4.43 6.91 1.71
C LYS A 53 2.97 6.48 1.91
N SER A 54 2.12 6.85 0.96
CA SER A 54 0.68 6.57 0.98
C SER A 54 0.40 5.08 1.20
N PRO A 55 -0.71 4.75 1.89
CA PRO A 55 -0.99 3.36 2.22
C PRO A 55 -1.38 2.58 0.97
N ALA A 56 -0.77 1.41 0.77
CA ALA A 56 -1.23 0.43 -0.20
C ALA A 56 -2.08 -0.66 0.48
N PRO A 57 -2.90 -1.41 -0.28
CA PRO A 57 -3.60 -2.58 0.25
C PRO A 57 -2.62 -3.57 0.86
N ASN A 58 -2.87 -4.04 2.09
CA ASN A 58 -1.94 -4.92 2.80
C ASN A 58 -2.05 -6.35 2.28
N PRO A 59 -1.04 -6.87 1.57
CA PRO A 59 -1.10 -8.21 1.00
C PRO A 59 -1.18 -9.29 2.09
N ASN A 60 -0.67 -9.00 3.29
CA ASN A 60 -0.73 -9.95 4.40
C ASN A 60 -2.10 -10.02 5.09
N LEU A 61 -3.01 -9.11 4.74
CA LEU A 61 -4.37 -9.08 5.26
C LEU A 61 -5.38 -9.46 4.18
N LEU A 62 -5.14 -9.04 2.95
CA LEU A 62 -6.11 -9.09 1.85
C LEU A 62 -5.76 -10.16 0.83
N SER A 63 -6.77 -10.89 0.35
CA SER A 63 -6.62 -11.76 -0.80
C SER A 63 -6.38 -10.94 -2.07
N SER A 64 -5.69 -11.51 -3.06
CA SER A 64 -5.50 -10.88 -4.38
C SER A 64 -6.82 -10.44 -5.03
N PHE A 65 -7.87 -11.26 -4.88
CA PHE A 65 -9.22 -10.91 -5.34
C PHE A 65 -9.77 -9.64 -4.67
N LEU A 66 -9.66 -9.53 -3.35
CA LEU A 66 -10.13 -8.34 -2.63
C LEU A 66 -9.28 -7.12 -2.95
N THR A 67 -7.96 -7.27 -3.07
CA THR A 67 -7.05 -6.20 -3.51
C THR A 67 -7.47 -5.66 -4.87
N ASN A 68 -7.65 -6.53 -5.87
CA ASN A 68 -8.08 -6.12 -7.21
C ASN A 68 -9.43 -5.39 -7.18
N LEU A 69 -10.38 -5.91 -6.39
CA LEU A 69 -11.69 -5.28 -6.21
C LEU A 69 -11.60 -3.89 -5.57
N LEU A 70 -10.73 -3.71 -4.57
CA LEU A 70 -10.51 -2.43 -3.89
C LEU A 70 -9.80 -1.42 -4.79
N THR A 71 -8.84 -1.86 -5.60
CA THR A 71 -8.06 -0.94 -6.45
C THR A 71 -8.75 -0.53 -7.74
N ASP A 72 -9.82 -1.23 -8.15
CA ASP A 72 -10.60 -0.91 -9.34
C ASP A 72 -11.65 0.18 -9.02
N PRO A 73 -11.52 1.39 -9.60
CA PRO A 73 -12.40 2.51 -9.29
C PRO A 73 -13.84 2.33 -9.75
N GLN A 74 -14.14 1.28 -10.54
CA GLN A 74 -15.48 1.00 -11.07
C GLN A 74 -16.20 -0.13 -10.30
N ARG A 75 -15.61 -0.64 -9.21
CA ARG A 75 -16.22 -1.76 -8.47
C ARG A 75 -17.07 -1.30 -7.30
N LEU A 76 -16.52 -0.43 -6.47
CA LEU A 76 -17.17 0.04 -5.26
C LEU A 76 -17.81 1.42 -5.50
N SER A 77 -18.87 1.72 -4.76
CA SER A 77 -19.64 2.96 -4.94
C SER A 77 -18.85 4.21 -4.56
N ASN A 78 -17.87 4.06 -3.67
CA ASN A 78 -16.92 5.10 -3.26
C ASN A 78 -15.71 5.23 -4.20
N GLY A 79 -15.62 4.42 -5.27
CA GLY A 79 -14.51 4.45 -6.22
C GLY A 79 -13.23 3.76 -5.75
N GLY A 80 -13.30 2.94 -4.69
CA GLY A 80 -12.19 2.09 -4.26
C GLY A 80 -11.06 2.80 -3.52
N TRP A 81 -9.97 2.08 -3.30
CA TRP A 81 -8.84 2.42 -2.43
C TRP A 81 -8.26 3.81 -2.67
N TRP A 82 -7.99 4.15 -3.93
CA TRP A 82 -7.34 5.42 -4.29
C TRP A 82 -8.32 6.61 -4.32
N SER A 83 -9.63 6.34 -4.38
CA SER A 83 -10.68 7.39 -4.33
C SER A 83 -11.24 7.62 -2.93
N GLU A 84 -10.97 6.71 -2.00
CA GLU A 84 -11.47 6.75 -0.64
C GLU A 84 -10.49 7.50 0.29
N PRO A 85 -10.90 8.64 0.87
CA PRO A 85 -10.02 9.45 1.72
C PRO A 85 -9.62 8.77 3.03
N ARG A 86 -10.50 7.97 3.65
CA ARG A 86 -10.26 7.36 4.97
C ARG A 86 -8.96 6.56 5.06
N PHE A 87 -8.53 5.91 3.98
CA PHE A 87 -7.26 5.18 3.99
C PHE A 87 -6.06 6.11 4.17
N LEU A 88 -6.00 7.20 3.39
CA LEU A 88 -4.91 8.17 3.49
C LEU A 88 -4.99 8.95 4.80
N GLU A 89 -6.19 9.36 5.19
CA GLU A 89 -6.44 10.11 6.43
C GLU A 89 -5.99 9.33 7.66
N GLU A 90 -6.30 8.03 7.78
CA GLU A 90 -5.84 7.23 8.91
C GLU A 90 -4.30 7.22 9.02
N LEU A 91 -3.59 7.19 7.89
CA LEU A 91 -2.13 7.22 7.90
C LEU A 91 -1.55 8.61 8.24
N VAL A 92 -2.18 9.67 7.72
CA VAL A 92 -1.84 11.06 8.05
C VAL A 92 -2.07 11.34 9.54
N ASP A 93 -3.18 10.86 10.09
CA ASP A 93 -3.54 11.06 11.48
C ASP A 93 -2.58 10.33 12.43
N GLU A 94 -2.19 9.10 12.07
CA GLU A 94 -1.16 8.37 12.78
C GLU A 94 0.18 9.13 12.78
N TRP A 95 0.61 9.63 11.62
CA TRP A 95 1.84 10.39 11.49
C TRP A 95 1.83 11.64 12.37
N ILE A 96 0.77 12.45 12.28
CA ILE A 96 0.64 13.69 13.06
C ILE A 96 0.63 13.38 14.56
N ALA A 97 -0.10 12.35 14.98
CA ALA A 97 -0.18 11.95 16.38
C ALA A 97 1.17 11.48 16.93
N LEU A 98 1.89 10.64 16.18
CA LEU A 98 3.24 10.18 16.57
C LEU A 98 4.22 11.34 16.64
N ARG A 99 4.26 12.18 15.60
CA ARG A 99 5.15 13.35 15.57
C ARG A 99 4.88 14.31 16.74
N SER A 100 3.61 14.51 17.09
CA SER A 100 3.20 15.37 18.20
C SER A 100 3.42 14.75 19.59
N SER A 101 3.70 13.44 19.67
CA SER A 101 3.93 12.74 20.94
C SER A 101 5.32 13.02 21.55
N THR A 102 6.22 13.62 20.78
CA THR A 102 7.58 13.97 21.20
C THR A 102 7.91 15.41 20.79
N SER A 103 8.73 16.08 21.60
CA SER A 103 9.30 17.40 21.28
C SER A 103 10.76 17.30 20.84
N ASN A 104 11.33 16.10 20.79
CA ASN A 104 12.70 15.88 20.34
C ASN A 104 12.76 15.91 18.81
N VAL A 105 13.52 16.84 18.24
CA VAL A 105 13.63 17.04 16.78
C VAL A 105 14.17 15.80 16.07
N VAL A 106 15.16 15.10 16.63
CA VAL A 106 15.75 13.90 16.03
C VAL A 106 14.73 12.77 15.96
N GLU A 107 13.91 12.62 17.01
CA GLU A 107 12.84 11.62 17.03
C GLU A 107 11.71 11.98 16.07
N GLN A 108 11.32 13.26 15.98
CA GLN A 108 10.36 13.74 14.99
C GLN A 108 10.84 13.48 13.56
N GLU A 109 12.11 13.73 13.28
CA GLU A 109 12.71 13.42 11.99
C GLU A 109 12.71 11.93 11.66
N GLY A 110 13.01 11.07 12.64
CA GLY A 110 12.91 9.62 12.48
C GLY A 110 11.47 9.15 12.24
N ILE A 111 10.49 9.81 12.86
CA ILE A 111 9.07 9.59 12.58
C ILE A 111 8.74 10.03 11.15
N ASP A 112 9.16 11.22 10.74
CA ASP A 112 8.92 11.77 9.40
C ASP A 112 9.51 10.85 8.32
N ASP A 113 10.71 10.29 8.53
CA ASP A 113 11.32 9.29 7.63
C ASP A 113 10.42 8.05 7.46
N GLY A 114 9.60 7.73 8.45
CA GLY A 114 8.62 6.64 8.38
C GLY A 114 7.41 6.92 7.47
N TYR A 115 7.19 8.16 7.04
CA TYR A 115 6.01 8.59 6.26
C TYR A 115 6.34 9.42 5.02
N TRP A 116 7.51 10.05 4.96
CA TRP A 116 7.93 10.93 3.87
C TRP A 116 9.18 10.40 3.18
N ASN A 117 9.35 10.79 1.93
CA ASN A 117 10.59 10.62 1.20
C ASN A 117 11.48 11.85 1.40
N ARG A 118 12.48 11.74 2.27
CA ARG A 118 13.35 12.85 2.66
C ARG A 118 14.02 13.54 1.47
N ASP A 119 14.55 12.78 0.54
CA ASP A 119 15.27 13.33 -0.62
C ASP A 119 14.34 14.15 -1.51
N ILE A 120 13.11 13.68 -1.72
CA ILE A 120 12.13 14.39 -2.54
C ILE A 120 11.57 15.62 -1.81
N VAL A 121 11.40 15.56 -0.49
CA VAL A 121 11.02 16.73 0.31
C VAL A 121 12.10 17.82 0.23
N GLU A 122 13.38 17.46 0.36
CA GLU A 122 14.46 18.44 0.25
C GLU A 122 14.56 19.01 -1.16
N LEU A 123 14.40 18.17 -2.18
CA LEU A 123 14.36 18.62 -3.57
C LEU A 123 13.20 19.59 -3.85
N CYS A 124 12.04 19.36 -3.25
CA CYS A 124 10.92 20.28 -3.30
C CYS A 124 11.27 21.63 -2.66
N ARG A 125 11.93 21.63 -1.50
CA ARG A 125 12.39 22.86 -0.83
C ARG A 125 13.39 23.63 -1.68
N LEU A 126 14.36 22.96 -2.29
CA LEU A 126 15.32 23.59 -3.20
C LEU A 126 14.61 24.23 -4.40
N SER A 127 13.62 23.54 -4.96
CA SER A 127 12.83 24.04 -6.09
C SER A 127 11.98 25.24 -5.73
N HIS A 128 11.43 25.27 -4.51
CA HIS A 128 10.67 26.42 -4.01
C HIS A 128 11.55 27.61 -3.65
N LYS A 129 12.80 27.37 -3.21
CA LYS A 129 13.78 28.43 -2.88
C LYS A 129 14.31 29.14 -4.13
N ASP A 130 14.36 28.47 -5.27
CA ASP A 130 14.75 29.10 -6.54
C ASP A 130 13.62 29.98 -7.07
N PRO A 131 13.81 31.31 -7.13
CA PRO A 131 12.77 32.23 -7.60
C PRO A 131 12.36 31.96 -9.06
N HIS A 132 13.23 31.38 -9.89
CA HIS A 132 12.96 31.13 -11.31
C HIS A 132 12.31 29.77 -11.58
N THR A 133 12.03 28.99 -10.54
CA THR A 133 11.43 27.66 -10.64
C THR A 133 10.04 27.64 -10.00
N LEU A 134 9.07 27.05 -10.71
CA LEU A 134 7.78 26.73 -10.12
C LEU A 134 7.82 25.32 -9.53
N SER A 135 7.56 25.21 -8.24
CA SER A 135 7.34 23.97 -7.51
C SER A 135 5.83 23.68 -7.43
N ILE A 136 5.39 22.54 -7.97
CA ILE A 136 3.96 22.19 -8.04
C ILE A 136 3.77 20.78 -7.49
N LEU A 137 2.87 20.65 -6.52
CA LEU A 137 2.34 19.35 -6.08
C LEU A 137 1.20 18.95 -7.01
N MET A 138 1.26 17.79 -7.68
CA MET A 138 0.24 17.35 -8.61
C MET A 138 -0.16 15.89 -8.41
N THR A 139 -1.40 15.63 -8.01
CA THR A 139 -1.86 14.29 -7.67
C THR A 139 -3.13 13.89 -8.43
N GLY A 140 -3.31 12.58 -8.61
CA GLY A 140 -4.56 12.00 -9.13
C GLY A 140 -5.70 11.94 -8.12
N ARG A 141 -5.47 12.29 -6.84
CA ARG A 141 -6.50 12.33 -5.80
C ARG A 141 -7.55 13.41 -6.13
N LYS A 142 -8.83 13.08 -5.96
CA LYS A 142 -9.94 13.97 -6.33
C LYS A 142 -10.06 15.14 -5.36
N GLU A 143 -10.10 16.36 -5.89
CA GLU A 143 -10.22 17.59 -5.11
C GLU A 143 -11.40 17.54 -4.13
N ALA A 144 -12.58 17.15 -4.63
CA ALA A 144 -13.82 17.08 -3.86
C ALA A 144 -13.78 16.17 -2.61
N HIS A 145 -12.79 15.27 -2.49
CA HIS A 145 -12.67 14.35 -1.37
C HIS A 145 -11.39 14.55 -0.56
N PHE A 146 -10.31 15.02 -1.17
CA PHE A 146 -8.98 15.03 -0.56
C PHE A 146 -8.45 16.42 -0.21
N GLU A 147 -9.10 17.51 -0.64
CA GLU A 147 -8.67 18.86 -0.28
C GLU A 147 -8.49 19.07 1.24
N PRO A 148 -9.41 18.61 2.11
CA PRO A 148 -9.22 18.74 3.57
C PRO A 148 -8.00 17.98 4.07
N THR A 149 -7.78 16.76 3.57
CA THR A 149 -6.62 15.93 3.94
C THR A 149 -5.31 16.61 3.53
N PHE A 150 -5.22 17.17 2.32
CA PHE A 150 -4.01 17.83 1.84
C PHE A 150 -3.73 19.14 2.61
N LYS A 151 -4.74 19.94 2.94
CA LYS A 151 -4.58 21.09 3.84
C LYS A 151 -4.00 20.66 5.19
N LYS A 152 -4.61 19.64 5.81
CA LYS A 152 -4.16 19.07 7.09
C LYS A 152 -2.69 18.64 7.04
N VAL A 153 -2.27 17.98 5.98
CA VAL A 153 -0.89 17.52 5.76
C VAL A 153 0.08 18.69 5.58
N LEU A 154 -0.25 19.64 4.72
CA LEU A 154 0.63 20.78 4.39
C LEU A 154 0.74 21.80 5.52
N ASP A 155 -0.20 21.78 6.47
CA ASP A 155 -0.13 22.60 7.68
C ASP A 155 0.87 22.10 8.72
N GLN A 156 1.41 20.90 8.55
CA GLN A 156 2.37 20.33 9.48
C GLN A 156 3.81 20.66 9.07
N PRO A 157 4.70 20.90 10.05
CA PRO A 157 6.13 20.89 9.79
C PRO A 157 6.62 19.45 9.56
N ILE A 158 7.61 19.29 8.68
CA ILE A 158 8.16 17.99 8.26
C ILE A 158 9.68 18.14 8.24
N PHE A 159 10.45 17.16 8.74
CA PHE A 159 11.91 17.22 8.82
C PHE A 159 12.42 18.55 9.39
N GLY A 160 12.06 18.82 10.65
CA GLY A 160 12.37 20.07 11.35
C GLY A 160 11.13 20.91 11.66
N SER A 161 11.31 22.24 11.74
CA SER A 161 10.26 23.21 12.08
C SER A 161 9.47 23.75 10.89
N ASP A 162 9.92 23.46 9.67
CA ASP A 162 9.43 24.11 8.47
C ASP A 162 8.36 23.28 7.76
N LYS A 163 7.32 23.97 7.28
CA LYS A 163 6.28 23.38 6.44
C LYS A 163 6.80 23.19 5.01
N LEU A 164 6.12 22.33 4.26
CA LEU A 164 6.38 22.20 2.83
C LEU A 164 5.58 23.24 2.06
N HIS A 165 6.25 23.96 1.16
CA HIS A 165 5.66 25.02 0.36
C HIS A 165 5.74 24.68 -1.13
N PHE A 166 4.66 24.99 -1.84
CA PHE A 166 4.54 24.86 -3.29
C PHE A 166 3.97 26.15 -3.86
N ASN A 167 4.28 26.44 -5.11
CA ASN A 167 3.62 27.54 -5.82
C ASN A 167 2.15 27.22 -6.10
N ALA A 168 1.81 25.95 -6.31
CA ALA A 168 0.42 25.47 -6.38
C ALA A 168 0.30 24.00 -5.94
N VAL A 169 -0.88 23.66 -5.40
CA VAL A 169 -1.27 22.30 -5.02
C VAL A 169 -2.44 21.87 -5.89
N CYS A 170 -2.19 20.97 -6.83
CA CYS A 170 -3.10 20.59 -7.89
C CYS A 170 -3.67 19.18 -7.60
N LEU A 171 -4.91 19.12 -7.11
CA LEU A 171 -5.68 17.86 -7.01
C LEU A 171 -6.53 17.67 -8.26
N LYS A 172 -6.88 16.42 -8.56
CA LYS A 172 -7.68 16.08 -9.74
C LYS A 172 -9.08 16.70 -9.62
N LYS A 173 -9.37 17.64 -10.52
CA LYS A 173 -10.69 18.27 -10.66
C LYS A 173 -11.72 17.31 -11.26
N ASP A 174 -12.99 17.61 -11.03
CA ASP A 174 -14.10 16.88 -11.64
C ASP A 174 -14.13 17.07 -13.17
N GLY A 175 -14.86 16.19 -13.87
CA GLY A 175 -14.97 16.20 -15.34
C GLY A 175 -13.86 15.45 -16.09
N PHE A 176 -12.77 15.07 -15.41
CA PHE A 176 -11.68 14.30 -16.03
C PHE A 176 -11.87 12.78 -15.89
N LYS A 177 -11.99 12.08 -17.03
CA LYS A 177 -12.15 10.63 -17.07
C LYS A 177 -10.95 9.87 -16.50
N THR A 178 -9.73 10.35 -16.75
CA THR A 178 -8.49 9.72 -16.29
C THR A 178 -7.57 10.72 -15.61
N THR A 179 -6.68 10.23 -14.75
CA THR A 179 -5.64 11.05 -14.12
C THR A 179 -4.69 11.65 -15.16
N MET A 180 -4.33 10.87 -16.19
CA MET A 180 -3.45 11.36 -17.25
C MET A 180 -4.06 12.56 -17.98
N LEU A 181 -5.34 12.50 -18.38
CA LEU A 181 -6.02 13.63 -19.05
C LEU A 181 -6.06 14.89 -18.18
N TYR A 182 -6.27 14.73 -16.88
CA TYR A 182 -6.21 15.84 -15.92
C TYR A 182 -4.80 16.44 -15.85
N LYS A 183 -3.78 15.60 -15.62
CA LYS A 183 -2.40 16.07 -15.44
C LYS A 183 -1.89 16.74 -16.73
N THR A 184 -2.16 16.16 -17.91
CA THR A 184 -1.76 16.77 -19.19
C THR A 184 -2.52 18.07 -19.48
N ALA A 185 -3.80 18.19 -19.13
CA ALA A 185 -4.53 19.46 -19.27
C ALA A 185 -3.94 20.57 -18.39
N CYS A 186 -3.59 20.24 -17.14
CA CYS A 186 -2.89 21.16 -16.25
C CYS A 186 -1.52 21.57 -16.81
N LEU A 187 -0.73 20.60 -17.28
CA LEU A 187 0.58 20.87 -17.91
C LEU A 187 0.47 21.72 -19.16
N THR A 188 -0.53 21.49 -20.03
CA THR A 188 -0.75 22.31 -21.22
C THR A 188 -0.95 23.78 -20.84
N ASP A 189 -1.84 24.08 -19.88
CA ASP A 189 -2.08 25.46 -19.45
C ASP A 189 -0.82 26.09 -18.86
N LEU A 190 -0.05 25.35 -18.05
CA LEU A 190 1.21 25.83 -17.49
C LEU A 190 2.24 26.13 -18.59
N LEU A 191 2.49 25.18 -19.49
CA LEU A 191 3.55 25.30 -20.50
C LEU A 191 3.22 26.32 -21.60
N VAL A 192 1.94 26.52 -21.91
CA VAL A 192 1.46 27.57 -22.81
C VAL A 192 1.59 28.95 -22.15
N HIS A 193 1.28 29.06 -20.86
CA HIS A 193 1.34 30.34 -20.15
C HIS A 193 2.77 30.80 -19.86
N TYR A 194 3.63 29.88 -19.41
CA TYR A 194 5.06 30.09 -19.12
C TYR A 194 5.92 29.77 -20.35
N ASP A 195 5.67 30.51 -21.42
CA ASP A 195 6.29 30.39 -22.75
C ASP A 195 7.81 30.62 -22.81
N ARG A 196 8.42 31.08 -21.70
CA ARG A 196 9.88 31.26 -21.53
C ARG A 196 10.54 30.23 -20.61
N CYS A 197 9.77 29.24 -20.14
CA CYS A 197 10.28 28.11 -19.36
C CYS A 197 11.23 27.24 -20.22
N ASP A 198 12.45 27.02 -19.77
CA ASP A 198 13.47 26.28 -20.51
C ASP A 198 13.38 24.77 -20.25
N ALA A 199 12.92 24.37 -19.04
CA ALA A 199 12.87 22.97 -18.65
C ALA A 199 11.65 22.61 -17.76
N ILE A 200 11.15 21.39 -17.92
CA ILE A 200 10.19 20.78 -16.99
C ILE A 200 10.73 19.46 -16.43
N THR A 201 10.65 19.27 -15.11
CA THR A 201 11.01 18.01 -14.45
C THR A 201 9.81 17.44 -13.71
N ILE A 202 9.49 16.16 -13.95
CA ILE A 202 8.37 15.47 -13.30
C ILE A 202 8.89 14.28 -12.50
N TYR A 203 8.54 14.24 -11.22
CA TYR A 203 8.84 13.15 -10.28
C TYR A 203 7.56 12.34 -10.01
N ASP A 204 7.56 11.04 -10.33
CA ASP A 204 6.39 10.16 -10.15
C ASP A 204 6.84 8.72 -9.85
N ASP A 205 6.05 8.00 -9.04
CA ASP A 205 6.34 6.62 -8.61
C ASP A 205 5.92 5.58 -9.64
N ARG A 206 5.09 5.95 -10.63
CA ARG A 206 4.50 5.00 -11.58
C ARG A 206 5.16 5.11 -12.94
N PRO A 207 5.91 4.07 -13.38
CA PRO A 207 6.48 4.02 -14.73
C PRO A 207 5.44 4.24 -15.84
N ARG A 208 4.21 3.75 -15.65
CA ARG A 208 3.10 3.95 -16.60
C ARG A 208 2.67 5.41 -16.72
N GLN A 209 2.69 6.18 -15.62
CA GLN A 209 2.40 7.62 -15.67
C GLN A 209 3.52 8.35 -16.41
N LEU A 210 4.78 8.05 -16.07
CA LEU A 210 5.95 8.63 -16.75
C LEU A 210 5.96 8.34 -18.26
N HIS A 211 5.55 7.14 -18.67
CA HIS A 211 5.40 6.83 -20.10
C HIS A 211 4.35 7.73 -20.78
N GLY A 212 3.19 7.94 -20.15
CA GLY A 212 2.18 8.85 -20.68
C GLY A 212 2.65 10.32 -20.73
N PHE A 213 3.39 10.78 -19.72
CA PHE A 213 4.01 12.11 -19.76
C PHE A 213 5.04 12.24 -20.88
N ARG A 214 5.85 11.20 -21.12
CA ARG A 214 6.82 11.17 -22.21
C ARG A 214 6.13 11.34 -23.56
N GLN A 215 5.05 10.60 -23.79
CA GLN A 215 4.28 10.73 -25.02
C GLN A 215 3.75 12.16 -25.17
N PHE A 216 3.06 12.68 -24.16
CA PHE A 216 2.51 14.04 -24.18
C PHE A 216 3.59 15.11 -24.41
N LEU A 217 4.71 15.05 -23.70
CA LEU A 217 5.77 16.06 -23.79
C LEU A 217 6.51 15.99 -25.13
N ASN A 218 6.73 14.80 -25.70
CA ASN A 218 7.27 14.67 -27.04
C ASN A 218 6.37 15.37 -28.07
N GLU A 219 5.07 15.06 -28.06
CA GLU A 219 4.09 15.68 -28.97
C GLU A 219 4.03 17.21 -28.77
N PHE A 220 4.05 17.68 -27.52
CA PHE A 220 4.01 19.10 -27.20
C PHE A 220 5.29 19.84 -27.62
N VAL A 221 6.47 19.28 -27.36
CA VAL A 221 7.77 19.88 -27.73
C VAL A 221 7.89 19.96 -29.26
N GLU A 222 7.55 18.89 -29.97
CA GLU A 222 7.61 18.85 -31.43
C GLU A 222 6.66 19.87 -32.07
N ALA A 223 5.42 19.98 -31.58
CA ALA A 223 4.41 20.84 -32.18
C ALA A 223 4.50 22.32 -31.75
N MET A 224 4.87 22.59 -30.50
CA MET A 224 4.69 23.92 -29.89
C MET A 224 5.99 24.55 -29.38
N ARG A 225 6.91 23.76 -28.82
CA ARG A 225 8.10 24.29 -28.11
C ARG A 225 9.36 23.44 -28.33
N PRO A 226 10.00 23.49 -29.52
CA PRO A 226 11.14 22.63 -29.85
C PRO A 226 12.38 22.78 -28.95
N SER A 227 12.51 23.92 -28.26
CA SER A 227 13.61 24.19 -27.34
C SER A 227 13.35 23.78 -25.89
N LEU A 228 12.12 23.38 -25.54
CA LEU A 228 11.77 22.99 -24.17
C LEU A 228 12.41 21.64 -23.86
N GLN A 229 13.22 21.60 -22.80
CA GLN A 229 13.78 20.35 -22.28
C GLN A 229 12.81 19.73 -21.27
N PHE A 230 12.78 18.40 -21.20
CA PHE A 230 12.02 17.73 -20.15
C PHE A 230 12.74 16.53 -19.55
N ASN A 231 12.59 16.38 -18.24
CA ASN A 231 13.16 15.31 -17.44
C ASN A 231 12.04 14.55 -16.72
N LEU A 232 12.07 13.23 -16.83
CA LEU A 232 11.10 12.34 -16.20
C LEU A 232 11.85 11.43 -15.23
N VAL A 233 11.65 11.68 -13.93
CA VAL A 233 12.38 11.01 -12.86
C VAL A 233 11.46 10.00 -12.21
N HIS A 234 11.80 8.72 -12.35
CA HIS A 234 11.14 7.66 -11.61
C HIS A 234 11.66 7.64 -10.17
N VAL A 235 10.75 7.86 -9.24
CA VAL A 235 11.04 7.77 -7.81
C VAL A 235 10.53 6.40 -7.34
N PRO A 236 11.41 5.46 -6.95
CA PRO A 236 10.95 4.16 -6.46
C PRO A 236 9.98 4.32 -5.29
N GLY A 237 8.74 3.88 -5.49
CA GLY A 237 7.69 4.04 -4.50
C GLY A 237 7.97 3.25 -3.22
N ILE A 238 7.99 3.92 -2.07
CA ILE A 238 8.09 3.26 -0.76
C ILE A 238 6.69 3.11 -0.19
N ILE A 239 6.21 1.88 -0.12
CA ILE A 239 4.85 1.56 0.31
C ILE A 239 4.77 1.48 1.84
N LYS A 240 3.76 2.10 2.43
CA LYS A 240 3.36 1.82 3.82
C LYS A 240 2.05 1.03 3.84
N PHE A 241 1.82 0.29 4.93
CA PHE A 241 0.55 -0.39 5.16
C PHE A 241 -0.09 0.17 6.42
N LEU A 242 -1.42 0.21 6.45
CA LEU A 242 -2.15 0.54 7.66
C LEU A 242 -2.04 -0.60 8.69
N LYS A 243 -2.35 -0.27 9.95
CA LYS A 243 -2.56 -1.30 10.98
C LYS A 243 -3.69 -2.23 10.52
N PRO A 244 -3.53 -3.57 10.58
CA PRO A 244 -4.51 -4.51 10.05
C PRO A 244 -5.93 -4.32 10.60
N SER A 245 -6.07 -3.93 11.87
CA SER A 245 -7.35 -3.65 12.50
C SER A 245 -8.05 -2.43 11.88
N LYS A 246 -7.31 -1.34 11.63
CA LYS A 246 -7.81 -0.12 11.00
C LYS A 246 -8.16 -0.34 9.54
N GLU A 247 -7.30 -1.02 8.80
CA GLU A 247 -7.57 -1.38 7.41
C GLU A 247 -8.83 -2.23 7.26
N ARG A 248 -8.96 -3.29 8.08
CA ARG A 248 -10.16 -4.14 8.11
C ARG A 248 -11.41 -3.33 8.42
N HIS A 249 -11.32 -2.42 9.39
CA HIS A 249 -12.45 -1.60 9.80
C HIS A 249 -12.93 -0.72 8.65
N ILE A 250 -12.03 0.05 8.02
CA ILE A 250 -12.34 0.92 6.87
C ILE A 250 -12.94 0.10 5.72
N ILE A 251 -12.34 -1.04 5.34
CA ILE A 251 -12.88 -1.91 4.28
C ILE A 251 -14.29 -2.39 4.64
N THR A 252 -14.55 -2.74 5.90
CA THR A 252 -15.88 -3.19 6.36
C THR A 252 -16.93 -2.10 6.19
N GLU A 253 -16.61 -0.85 6.52
CA GLU A 253 -17.51 0.28 6.33
C GLU A 253 -17.79 0.56 4.86
N ILE A 254 -16.76 0.58 4.02
CA ILE A 254 -16.90 0.80 2.57
C ILE A 254 -17.82 -0.25 1.93
N PHE A 255 -17.70 -1.52 2.33
CA PHE A 255 -18.58 -2.58 1.81
C PHE A 255 -20.01 -2.43 2.28
N LYS A 256 -20.22 -1.97 3.52
CA LYS A 256 -21.55 -1.65 4.03
C LYS A 256 -22.18 -0.51 3.22
N GLU A 257 -21.47 0.60 3.05
CA GLU A 257 -21.90 1.76 2.26
C GLU A 257 -22.19 1.39 0.81
N HIS A 258 -21.36 0.53 0.21
CA HIS A 258 -21.62 0.00 -1.12
C HIS A 258 -22.91 -0.81 -1.19
N ASN A 259 -23.16 -1.69 -0.22
CA ASN A 259 -24.40 -2.47 -0.18
C ASN A 259 -25.64 -1.59 0.04
N ASP A 260 -25.50 -0.51 0.81
CA ASP A 260 -26.55 0.48 1.01
C ASP A 260 -26.81 1.25 -0.29
N ALA A 261 -25.76 1.69 -1.00
CA ALA A 261 -25.86 2.31 -2.32
C ALA A 261 -26.52 1.41 -3.37
N VAL A 262 -26.14 0.12 -3.42
CA VAL A 262 -26.79 -0.89 -4.28
C VAL A 262 -28.28 -1.04 -3.93
N SER A 263 -28.62 -1.07 -2.63
CA SER A 263 -30.02 -1.18 -2.21
C SER A 263 -30.82 0.04 -2.66
N ASN A 264 -30.32 1.24 -2.40
CA ASN A 264 -30.97 2.50 -2.77
C ASN A 264 -31.17 2.59 -4.30
N ALA A 265 -30.16 2.18 -5.06
CA ALA A 265 -30.22 2.14 -6.51
C ALA A 265 -31.26 1.17 -7.08
N ILE A 266 -31.53 0.05 -6.41
CA ILE A 266 -32.58 -0.90 -6.80
C ILE A 266 -33.97 -0.33 -6.51
N PHE A 267 -34.15 0.38 -5.39
CA PHE A 267 -35.45 0.93 -4.99
C PHE A 267 -35.79 2.27 -5.67
N GLN A 268 -34.81 3.01 -6.18
CA GLN A 268 -35.01 4.29 -6.87
C GLN A 268 -34.28 4.35 -8.22
N PRO A 269 -34.77 3.64 -9.26
CA PRO A 269 -34.08 3.54 -10.55
C PRO A 269 -34.07 4.86 -11.35
N SER A 270 -35.02 5.76 -11.09
CA SER A 270 -35.26 6.97 -11.91
C SER A 270 -34.39 8.18 -11.53
N THR A 271 -33.68 8.15 -10.40
CA THR A 271 -32.90 9.29 -9.89
C THR A 271 -31.40 9.22 -10.18
N ILE A 272 -30.90 8.13 -10.78
CA ILE A 272 -29.45 7.88 -10.84
C ILE A 272 -28.99 7.81 -12.30
N LYS A 273 -28.55 8.96 -12.82
CA LYS A 273 -27.80 9.03 -14.08
C LYS A 273 -26.43 8.38 -13.89
N GLU A 274 -26.17 7.37 -14.72
CA GLU A 274 -24.88 6.69 -14.92
C GLU A 274 -24.23 6.12 -13.63
N GLN A 275 -24.71 4.95 -13.19
CA GLN A 275 -24.02 4.18 -12.15
C GLN A 275 -22.73 3.58 -12.72
N HIS A 276 -21.60 4.06 -12.20
CA HIS A 276 -20.26 3.61 -12.59
C HIS A 276 -19.69 2.52 -11.67
N PHE A 277 -20.53 1.88 -10.84
CA PHE A 277 -20.11 0.85 -9.89
C PHE A 277 -20.87 -0.47 -10.03
N TYR A 278 -20.33 -1.55 -9.47
CA TYR A 278 -20.92 -2.88 -9.54
C TYR A 278 -22.27 -2.97 -8.79
N MET A 279 -23.32 -3.43 -9.47
CA MET A 279 -24.70 -3.44 -8.94
C MET A 279 -25.09 -4.68 -8.11
N GLY A 280 -24.11 -5.48 -7.66
CA GLY A 280 -24.35 -6.62 -6.79
C GLY A 280 -23.85 -6.36 -5.38
N LYS A 281 -24.59 -6.82 -4.37
CA LYS A 281 -24.11 -6.78 -2.99
C LYS A 281 -22.87 -7.64 -2.82
N MET A 282 -21.94 -7.16 -2.00
CA MET A 282 -20.68 -7.83 -1.70
C MET A 282 -20.46 -7.86 -0.19
N PHE A 283 -19.87 -8.94 0.32
CA PHE A 283 -19.58 -9.08 1.75
C PHE A 283 -18.13 -9.49 1.95
N ILE A 284 -17.55 -9.01 3.04
CA ILE A 284 -16.22 -9.43 3.45
C ILE A 284 -16.35 -10.77 4.18
N LYS A 285 -15.43 -11.68 3.90
CA LYS A 285 -15.33 -12.97 4.56
C LYS A 285 -13.86 -13.29 4.84
N GLU A 286 -13.59 -13.87 5.99
CA GLU A 286 -12.29 -14.50 6.25
C GLU A 286 -12.22 -15.83 5.50
N LYS A 287 -11.21 -15.96 4.64
CA LYS A 287 -10.87 -17.19 3.94
C LYS A 287 -9.65 -17.80 4.62
N ARG A 288 -9.83 -19.04 5.07
CA ARG A 288 -8.72 -19.91 5.50
C ARG A 288 -7.88 -20.26 4.27
N LEU A 289 -6.59 -19.95 4.32
CA LEU A 289 -5.64 -20.23 3.23
C LEU A 289 -4.99 -21.60 3.39
N CYS A 290 -4.39 -21.89 4.54
CA CYS A 290 -3.78 -23.18 4.84
C CYS A 290 -3.72 -23.42 6.36
N ALA A 291 -3.42 -24.66 6.75
CA ALA A 291 -2.94 -24.96 8.09
C ALA A 291 -1.44 -24.66 8.18
N ALA A 292 -1.00 -24.15 9.32
CA ALA A 292 0.39 -23.74 9.51
C ALA A 292 0.80 -23.81 10.98
N TYR A 293 2.11 -23.93 11.21
CA TYR A 293 2.72 -23.61 12.50
C TYR A 293 2.95 -22.10 12.57
N VAL A 294 2.18 -21.39 13.39
CA VAL A 294 2.23 -19.94 13.54
C VAL A 294 3.27 -19.58 14.59
N LEU A 295 4.25 -18.77 14.23
CA LEU A 295 5.32 -18.38 15.15
C LEU A 295 4.78 -17.47 16.25
N THR A 296 5.26 -17.70 17.48
CA THR A 296 4.97 -16.80 18.60
C THR A 296 5.62 -15.43 18.40
N THR A 297 5.09 -14.38 19.04
CA THR A 297 5.68 -13.03 18.98
C THR A 297 7.14 -13.02 19.45
N ALA A 298 7.47 -13.77 20.50
CA ALA A 298 8.83 -13.87 21.02
C ALA A 298 9.78 -14.48 19.98
N SER A 299 9.43 -15.63 19.39
CA SER A 299 10.28 -16.29 18.40
C SER A 299 10.40 -15.49 17.09
N ARG A 300 9.37 -14.70 16.71
CA ARG A 300 9.49 -13.76 15.60
C ARG A 300 10.53 -12.66 15.86
N GLN A 301 10.58 -12.15 17.09
CA GLN A 301 11.57 -11.14 17.49
C GLN A 301 12.97 -11.73 17.59
N GLU A 302 13.12 -12.93 18.15
CA GLU A 302 14.42 -13.62 18.24
C GLU A 302 14.96 -13.96 16.85
N LEU A 303 14.13 -14.53 15.97
CA LEU A 303 14.50 -14.82 14.60
C LEU A 303 14.88 -13.54 13.84
N ALA A 304 14.14 -12.45 14.04
CA ALA A 304 14.48 -11.17 13.43
C ALA A 304 15.85 -10.66 13.89
N LYS A 305 16.15 -10.73 15.20
CA LYS A 305 17.45 -10.32 15.75
C LYS A 305 18.59 -11.18 15.20
N TYR A 306 18.40 -12.49 15.21
CA TYR A 306 19.38 -13.44 14.68
C TYR A 306 19.62 -13.24 13.19
N PHE A 307 18.56 -13.05 12.41
CA PHE A 307 18.67 -12.79 10.98
C PHE A 307 19.45 -11.51 10.69
N VAL A 308 19.22 -10.45 11.47
CA VAL A 308 19.97 -9.19 11.33
C VAL A 308 21.45 -9.37 11.71
N SER A 309 21.77 -10.15 12.74
CA SER A 309 23.17 -10.39 13.13
C SER A 309 23.93 -11.22 12.10
N GLU A 310 23.35 -12.34 11.67
CA GLU A 310 24.05 -13.31 10.81
C GLU A 310 24.01 -12.93 9.34
N MET A 311 22.88 -12.40 8.87
CA MET A 311 22.62 -12.23 7.43
C MET A 311 22.52 -10.76 7.03
N GLY A 312 22.55 -9.82 7.99
CA GLY A 312 22.43 -8.39 7.71
C GLY A 312 23.50 -7.84 6.76
N HIS A 313 24.67 -8.48 6.69
CA HIS A 313 25.76 -8.09 5.78
C HIS A 313 25.60 -8.60 4.34
N LEU A 314 24.73 -9.60 4.13
CA LEU A 314 24.52 -10.24 2.83
C LEU A 314 23.35 -9.64 2.05
N ILE A 315 22.56 -8.81 2.71
CA ILE A 315 21.29 -8.35 2.21
C ILE A 315 21.33 -6.83 2.15
N ASP A 316 20.85 -6.27 1.04
CA ASP A 316 20.62 -4.83 0.96
C ASP A 316 19.55 -4.46 1.99
N SER A 317 19.96 -3.73 3.03
CA SER A 317 19.05 -3.24 4.07
C SER A 317 17.94 -2.35 3.50
N ASN A 318 18.13 -1.78 2.31
CA ASN A 318 17.15 -0.93 1.65
C ASN A 318 16.03 -1.77 1.03
N GLY A 319 14.97 -2.00 1.80
CA GLY A 319 13.71 -2.57 1.31
C GLY A 319 13.44 -4.01 1.70
N THR A 320 14.35 -4.64 2.45
CA THR A 320 14.15 -5.98 3.00
C THR A 320 13.12 -5.94 4.14
N ARG A 321 12.11 -6.82 4.07
CA ARG A 321 11.04 -6.91 5.06
C ARG A 321 11.00 -8.28 5.70
N ILE A 322 11.10 -8.32 7.02
CA ILE A 322 10.97 -9.57 7.78
C ILE A 322 9.52 -10.09 7.65
N ALA A 323 9.40 -11.28 7.07
CA ALA A 323 8.14 -11.96 6.74
C ALA A 323 7.88 -13.21 7.59
N ALA A 324 8.77 -13.54 8.53
CA ALA A 324 8.65 -14.70 9.42
C ALA A 324 7.35 -14.66 10.25
N ARG A 325 6.36 -15.48 9.87
CA ARG A 325 5.04 -15.53 10.50
C ARG A 325 4.54 -16.94 10.73
N SER A 326 4.66 -17.79 9.73
CA SER A 326 4.10 -19.14 9.78
C SER A 326 4.82 -20.07 8.84
N ILE A 327 4.88 -21.35 9.23
CA ILE A 327 5.41 -22.45 8.42
C ILE A 327 4.20 -23.20 7.86
N PRO A 328 3.93 -23.13 6.55
CA PRO A 328 2.78 -23.82 5.96
C PRO A 328 2.90 -25.34 6.13
N CYS A 329 1.81 -25.96 6.60
CA CYS A 329 1.70 -27.43 6.68
C CYS A 329 0.94 -28.02 5.50
N THR A 330 0.06 -27.24 4.87
CA THR A 330 -0.75 -27.66 3.73
C THR A 330 -0.64 -26.67 2.59
N GLN A 331 -0.90 -27.11 1.36
CA GLN A 331 -1.00 -26.22 0.20
C GLN A 331 -2.08 -25.15 0.40
N TYR A 332 -1.90 -23.99 -0.25
CA TYR A 332 -2.91 -22.93 -0.21
C TYR A 332 -4.20 -23.37 -0.89
N GLY A 333 -5.33 -23.11 -0.23
CA GLY A 333 -6.66 -23.52 -0.68
C GLY A 333 -7.10 -24.90 -0.20
N THR A 334 -6.21 -25.71 0.37
CA THR A 334 -6.55 -27.04 0.90
C THR A 334 -7.52 -26.92 2.07
N ILE A 335 -8.63 -27.67 2.02
CA ILE A 335 -9.52 -27.82 3.17
C ILE A 335 -8.88 -28.78 4.16
N THR A 336 -8.26 -28.24 5.21
CA THR A 336 -7.79 -29.04 6.36
C THR A 336 -8.99 -29.74 7.02
N THR A 337 -9.09 -31.06 6.83
CA THR A 337 -10.06 -31.93 7.50
C THR A 337 -9.61 -32.24 8.94
N ARG A 338 -10.48 -32.83 9.77
CA ARG A 338 -10.09 -33.30 11.13
C ARG A 338 -8.93 -34.28 11.06
N LYS A 339 -8.87 -35.13 10.02
CA LYS A 339 -7.79 -36.08 9.77
C LYS A 339 -6.46 -35.37 9.51
N ILE A 340 -6.43 -34.43 8.56
CA ILE A 340 -5.21 -33.67 8.25
C ILE A 340 -4.75 -32.86 9.47
N ALA A 341 -5.68 -32.20 10.18
CA ALA A 341 -5.34 -31.50 11.41
C ALA A 341 -4.71 -32.45 12.44
N THR A 342 -5.31 -33.62 12.65
CA THR A 342 -4.78 -34.64 13.57
C THR A 342 -3.41 -35.13 13.13
N MET A 343 -3.18 -35.33 11.83
CA MET A 343 -1.85 -35.67 11.28
C MET A 343 -0.82 -34.59 11.57
N ILE A 344 -1.18 -33.31 11.40
CA ILE A 344 -0.33 -32.15 11.74
C ILE A 344 0.04 -32.15 13.23
N ILE A 345 -0.96 -32.28 14.10
CA ILE A 345 -0.79 -32.18 15.55
C ILE A 345 -0.01 -33.38 16.11
N SER A 346 -0.27 -34.58 15.59
CA SER A 346 0.38 -35.82 16.04
C SER A 346 1.71 -36.14 15.34
N GLY A 347 2.03 -35.43 14.26
CA GLY A 347 3.17 -35.77 13.42
C GLY A 347 3.02 -36.99 12.55
N CYS A 348 1.82 -37.54 12.48
CA CYS A 348 1.60 -38.81 11.86
C CYS A 348 1.44 -38.63 10.35
N ARG A 349 2.25 -39.34 9.56
CA ARG A 349 2.07 -39.42 8.09
C ARG A 349 1.01 -40.44 7.69
N THR A 350 0.58 -41.31 8.61
CA THR A 350 -0.51 -42.25 8.36
C THR A 350 -1.85 -41.65 8.76
N GLU A 351 -2.89 -42.00 8.03
CA GLU A 351 -4.24 -41.53 8.31
C GLU A 351 -4.71 -42.03 9.70
N PRO A 352 -5.10 -41.13 10.62
CA PRO A 352 -5.47 -41.52 11.97
C PRO A 352 -6.87 -42.14 12.01
N THR A 353 -7.09 -43.06 12.93
CA THR A 353 -8.42 -43.61 13.22
C THR A 353 -9.31 -42.55 13.90
N GLU A 354 -10.63 -42.69 13.83
CA GLU A 354 -11.57 -41.75 14.47
C GLU A 354 -11.34 -41.63 16.00
N GLU A 355 -11.00 -42.73 16.66
CA GLU A 355 -10.65 -42.73 18.09
C GLU A 355 -9.43 -41.86 18.41
N ILE A 356 -8.39 -41.93 17.57
CA ILE A 356 -7.18 -41.11 17.71
C ILE A 356 -7.51 -39.63 17.47
N ILE A 357 -8.33 -39.34 16.47
CA ILE A 357 -8.80 -37.98 16.16
C ILE A 357 -9.55 -37.40 17.35
N GLU A 358 -10.51 -38.12 17.92
CA GLU A 358 -11.29 -37.64 19.07
C GLU A 358 -10.41 -37.40 20.29
N LYS A 359 -9.50 -38.34 20.60
CA LYS A 359 -8.57 -38.21 21.71
C LYS A 359 -7.69 -36.96 21.57
N ILE A 360 -7.09 -36.74 20.40
CA ILE A 360 -6.19 -35.59 20.16
C ILE A 360 -6.98 -34.28 20.18
N MET A 361 -8.15 -34.22 19.56
CA MET A 361 -9.00 -33.03 19.57
C MET A 361 -9.47 -32.67 20.99
N GLN A 362 -9.81 -33.69 21.80
CA GLN A 362 -10.19 -33.49 23.21
C GLN A 362 -9.00 -32.99 24.03
N ALA A 363 -7.81 -33.57 23.84
CA ALA A 363 -6.58 -33.13 24.51
C ALA A 363 -6.26 -31.66 24.18
N MET A 364 -6.35 -31.27 22.91
CA MET A 364 -6.18 -29.87 22.50
C MET A 364 -7.19 -28.92 23.12
N ASN A 365 -8.47 -29.30 23.13
CA ASN A 365 -9.53 -28.47 23.70
C ASN A 365 -9.44 -28.36 25.23
N SER A 366 -8.79 -29.31 25.89
CA SER A 366 -8.60 -29.30 27.35
C SER A 366 -7.59 -28.25 27.83
N GLY A 367 -6.69 -27.79 26.94
CA GLY A 367 -5.60 -26.85 27.28
C GLY A 367 -4.52 -27.43 28.20
N VAL A 368 -4.54 -28.74 28.47
CA VAL A 368 -3.62 -29.41 29.40
C VAL A 368 -2.25 -29.71 28.75
N GLU A 369 -2.22 -30.00 27.44
CA GLU A 369 -0.96 -30.22 26.74
C GLU A 369 -0.29 -28.90 26.32
N LYS A 370 1.05 -28.84 26.42
CA LYS A 370 1.83 -27.81 25.75
C LYS A 370 1.63 -27.95 24.25
N SER A 371 0.73 -27.13 23.70
CA SER A 371 0.41 -27.01 22.26
C SER A 371 1.57 -26.51 21.43
N ARG A 372 2.58 -25.91 22.08
CA ARG A 372 3.71 -25.32 21.40
C ARG A 372 4.64 -26.37 20.83
N ILE A 373 4.97 -26.19 19.56
CA ILE A 373 5.91 -27.01 18.82
C ILE A 373 7.17 -26.18 18.60
N ARG A 374 8.31 -26.80 18.88
CA ARG A 374 9.63 -26.16 18.84
C ARG A 374 10.42 -26.66 17.65
N PHE A 375 11.02 -25.72 16.94
CA PHE A 375 11.84 -25.98 15.78
C PHE A 375 13.23 -25.39 15.96
N ARG A 376 14.26 -26.14 15.58
CA ARG A 376 15.62 -25.64 15.39
C ARG A 376 15.79 -25.23 13.94
N ILE A 377 16.53 -24.14 13.69
CA ILE A 377 16.93 -23.77 12.33
C ILE A 377 18.12 -24.62 11.90
N SER A 378 18.00 -25.31 10.76
CA SER A 378 19.09 -26.16 10.25
C SER A 378 19.95 -25.46 9.19
N ARG A 379 19.34 -24.67 8.31
CA ARG A 379 20.03 -23.90 7.27
C ARG A 379 19.25 -22.67 6.83
N PHE A 380 19.96 -21.68 6.28
CA PHE A 380 19.40 -20.49 5.63
C PHE A 380 19.64 -20.53 4.14
N GLY A 381 18.69 -20.01 3.37
CA GLY A 381 18.79 -19.85 1.93
C GLY A 381 18.55 -18.40 1.54
N ILE A 382 19.37 -17.86 0.65
CA ILE A 382 19.18 -16.52 0.07
C ILE A 382 19.01 -16.68 -1.44
N SER A 383 17.92 -16.15 -1.99
CA SER A 383 17.70 -16.19 -3.44
C SER A 383 18.39 -15.03 -4.16
N SER A 384 18.54 -15.16 -5.47
CA SER A 384 18.99 -14.05 -6.33
C SER A 384 18.04 -12.84 -6.33
N SER A 385 16.76 -13.05 -5.96
CA SER A 385 15.79 -11.97 -5.75
C SER A 385 15.97 -11.26 -4.41
N GLY A 386 16.79 -11.77 -3.50
CA GLY A 386 16.99 -11.26 -2.14
C GLY A 386 15.99 -11.81 -1.12
N ASP A 387 15.18 -12.79 -1.50
CA ASP A 387 14.28 -13.47 -0.57
C ASP A 387 15.08 -14.45 0.30
N CYS A 388 14.77 -14.44 1.59
CA CYS A 388 15.50 -15.21 2.58
C CYS A 388 14.59 -16.23 3.24
N VAL A 389 15.04 -17.47 3.28
CA VAL A 389 14.30 -18.61 3.85
C VAL A 389 15.16 -19.33 4.86
N CYS A 390 14.53 -20.10 5.74
CA CYS A 390 15.24 -21.08 6.54
C CYS A 390 14.48 -22.41 6.60
N ASP A 391 15.25 -23.49 6.63
CA ASP A 391 14.73 -24.83 6.89
C ASP A 391 14.78 -25.10 8.39
N LEU A 392 13.78 -25.88 8.83
CA LEU A 392 13.48 -26.10 10.22
C LEU A 392 13.38 -27.59 10.51
N GLU A 393 13.88 -27.99 11.67
CA GLU A 393 13.81 -29.35 12.17
C GLU A 393 13.13 -29.35 13.54
N PRO A 394 12.23 -30.31 13.84
CA PRO A 394 11.59 -30.38 15.14
C PRO A 394 12.63 -30.67 16.24
N GLU A 395 12.55 -29.97 17.37
CA GLU A 395 13.45 -30.22 18.51
C GLU A 395 13.19 -31.58 19.18
N ASP A 396 11.92 -31.97 19.25
CA ASP A 396 11.50 -33.28 19.73
C ASP A 396 10.97 -34.09 18.56
N GLU A 397 11.78 -35.04 18.11
CA GLU A 397 11.42 -36.02 17.10
C GLU A 397 10.10 -36.73 17.46
N LYS A 398 9.80 -37.03 18.72
CA LYS A 398 8.53 -37.72 19.04
C LYS A 398 7.28 -36.87 18.81
N ARG A 399 7.45 -35.56 18.65
CA ARG A 399 6.43 -34.59 18.24
C ARG A 399 6.58 -34.22 16.76
N TYR A 400 7.03 -35.16 15.91
CA TYR A 400 7.24 -34.95 14.47
C TYR A 400 6.13 -34.08 13.87
N THR A 401 6.47 -33.26 12.89
CA THR A 401 5.56 -32.22 12.41
C THR A 401 5.18 -32.57 10.99
N TYR A 402 3.90 -32.91 10.76
CA TYR A 402 3.45 -33.22 9.40
C TYR A 402 3.40 -31.95 8.56
N THR A 403 3.83 -32.09 7.31
CA THR A 403 3.71 -31.10 6.25
C THR A 403 3.51 -31.82 4.92
N GLU A 404 2.69 -31.25 4.04
CA GLU A 404 2.51 -31.68 2.65
C GLU A 404 3.69 -31.30 1.75
N PHE A 405 4.61 -30.48 2.26
CA PHE A 405 5.78 -29.99 1.54
C PHE A 405 7.00 -30.89 1.77
N ALA A 406 8.00 -30.77 0.90
CA ALA A 406 9.23 -31.56 0.97
C ALA A 406 10.05 -31.30 2.25
N THR A 407 9.93 -30.08 2.81
CA THR A 407 10.63 -29.65 4.03
C THR A 407 9.79 -28.63 4.79
N LEU A 408 10.12 -28.41 6.07
CA LEU A 408 9.55 -27.33 6.88
C LEU A 408 10.33 -26.06 6.60
N ARG A 409 9.80 -25.23 5.70
CA ARG A 409 10.45 -23.99 5.28
C ARG A 409 9.70 -22.78 5.80
N LEU A 410 10.46 -21.85 6.36
CA LEU A 410 9.96 -20.54 6.78
C LEU A 410 10.53 -19.47 5.87
N LEU A 411 9.65 -18.63 5.31
CA LEU A 411 10.05 -17.37 4.68
C LEU A 411 10.42 -16.37 5.77
N VAL A 412 11.70 -15.99 5.85
CA VAL A 412 12.24 -15.12 6.89
C VAL A 412 12.15 -13.66 6.48
N ALA A 413 12.56 -13.33 5.25
CA ALA A 413 12.51 -11.97 4.73
C ALA A 413 12.25 -11.93 3.22
N THR A 414 11.68 -10.84 2.73
CA THR A 414 11.49 -10.58 1.30
C THR A 414 12.13 -9.28 0.87
N ALA A 415 12.69 -9.25 -0.33
CA ALA A 415 13.32 -8.06 -0.90
C ALA A 415 12.32 -7.30 -1.76
N GLY A 416 11.54 -6.41 -1.14
CA GLY A 416 10.87 -5.24 -1.76
C GLY A 416 9.91 -5.41 -2.95
N ARG A 417 9.88 -6.54 -3.65
CA ARG A 417 8.98 -6.78 -4.79
C ARG A 417 7.81 -7.61 -4.31
N GLN A 418 6.66 -6.97 -4.37
CA GLN A 418 5.34 -7.51 -4.09
C GLN A 418 4.99 -8.56 -5.16
N GLN A 419 5.72 -9.67 -5.21
CA GLN A 419 5.26 -10.85 -5.94
C GLN A 419 4.26 -11.59 -5.05
N ASP A 420 3.16 -11.94 -5.69
CA ASP A 420 1.96 -12.49 -5.10
C ASP A 420 2.24 -13.59 -4.06
N ILE A 421 1.36 -13.65 -3.06
CA ILE A 421 1.28 -14.71 -2.06
C ILE A 421 0.99 -16.09 -2.72
N ASP A 422 0.91 -16.19 -4.04
CA ASP A 422 0.88 -17.45 -4.79
C ASP A 422 2.25 -18.18 -4.83
N THR A 423 3.30 -17.63 -4.22
CA THR A 423 4.69 -18.14 -4.26
C THR A 423 4.97 -19.45 -3.48
N THR A 424 3.97 -20.17 -2.98
CA THR A 424 4.25 -21.45 -2.30
C THR A 424 5.01 -22.44 -3.15
N SER A 425 4.92 -22.43 -4.48
CA SER A 425 5.69 -23.38 -5.31
C SER A 425 7.19 -23.06 -5.32
N ASN A 426 7.57 -21.80 -5.55
CA ASN A 426 8.98 -21.42 -5.71
C ASN A 426 9.74 -21.46 -4.39
N LEU A 427 9.05 -21.29 -3.26
CA LEU A 427 9.64 -21.37 -1.93
C LEU A 427 10.37 -22.71 -1.70
N TYR A 428 9.87 -23.81 -2.27
CA TYR A 428 10.40 -25.16 -2.08
C TYR A 428 11.32 -25.65 -3.22
N VAL A 429 11.77 -24.76 -4.11
CA VAL A 429 12.75 -25.08 -5.17
C VAL A 429 14.14 -24.75 -4.65
N ASP A 430 14.89 -25.76 -4.21
CA ASP A 430 16.18 -25.58 -3.53
C ASP A 430 17.23 -24.87 -4.40
N GLU A 431 17.17 -25.04 -5.73
CA GLU A 431 18.11 -24.44 -6.68
C GLU A 431 17.99 -22.92 -6.79
N LEU A 432 16.90 -22.34 -6.30
CA LEU A 432 16.72 -20.88 -6.29
C LEU A 432 17.46 -20.18 -5.15
N PHE A 433 18.05 -20.94 -4.23
CA PHE A 433 18.66 -20.40 -3.00
C PHE A 433 20.12 -20.84 -2.86
N GLU A 434 20.97 -19.90 -2.47
CA GLU A 434 22.30 -20.17 -1.93
C GLU A 434 22.16 -20.57 -0.46
N TRP A 435 22.46 -21.83 -0.15
CA TRP A 435 22.27 -22.39 1.19
C TRP A 435 23.50 -22.29 2.07
N ARG A 436 23.29 -21.99 3.35
CA ARG A 436 24.30 -21.95 4.41
C ARG A 436 23.81 -22.68 5.64
N SER A 437 24.65 -23.53 6.21
CA SER A 437 24.37 -24.20 7.48
C SER A 437 24.40 -23.20 8.63
N VAL A 438 23.60 -23.46 9.66
CA VAL A 438 23.60 -22.66 10.90
C VAL A 438 24.69 -23.18 11.83
N GLU A 439 25.53 -22.28 12.34
CA GLU A 439 26.48 -22.61 13.41
C GLU A 439 25.74 -22.78 14.75
N GLU A 440 26.15 -23.76 15.55
CA GLU A 440 25.52 -24.01 16.85
C GLU A 440 26.00 -22.98 17.90
N PRO A 441 25.11 -22.47 18.79
CA PRO A 441 23.73 -22.92 18.98
C PRO A 441 22.74 -22.26 18.01
N ALA A 442 21.99 -23.09 17.29
CA ALA A 442 20.95 -22.62 16.38
C ALA A 442 19.74 -22.05 17.16
N PRO A 443 19.05 -21.00 16.65
CA PRO A 443 17.86 -20.45 17.29
C PRO A 443 16.75 -21.49 17.40
N ILE A 444 16.05 -21.49 18.53
CA ILE A 444 14.84 -22.30 18.72
C ILE A 444 13.62 -21.41 18.51
N ILE A 445 12.73 -21.85 17.63
CA ILE A 445 11.49 -21.16 17.28
C ILE A 445 10.32 -21.91 17.93
N GLU A 446 9.54 -21.22 18.76
CA GLU A 446 8.28 -21.72 19.28
C GLU A 446 7.12 -21.31 18.35
N THR A 447 6.24 -22.27 18.11
CA THR A 447 5.06 -22.10 17.26
C THR A 447 3.81 -22.68 17.91
N ASP A 448 2.66 -22.17 17.51
CA ASP A 448 1.35 -22.75 17.78
C ASP A 448 0.74 -23.30 16.49
N PHE A 449 0.08 -24.46 16.56
CA PHE A 449 -0.72 -24.93 15.42
C PHE A 449 -1.90 -24.01 15.18
N GLY A 450 -2.08 -23.58 13.94
CA GLY A 450 -3.18 -22.70 13.57
C GLY A 450 -3.43 -22.67 12.07
N TYR A 451 -4.03 -21.57 11.62
CA TYR A 451 -4.36 -21.37 10.22
C TYR A 451 -3.93 -19.98 9.77
N VAL A 452 -3.52 -19.89 8.52
CA VAL A 452 -3.31 -18.61 7.84
C VAL A 452 -4.64 -18.16 7.26
N TYR A 453 -5.01 -16.91 7.50
CA TYR A 453 -6.24 -16.31 6.99
C TYR A 453 -5.95 -15.09 6.13
N ALA A 454 -6.83 -14.84 5.17
CA ALA A 454 -6.92 -13.56 4.48
C ALA A 454 -8.37 -13.10 4.38
N LEU A 455 -8.59 -11.79 4.38
CA LEU A 455 -9.87 -11.19 4.04
C LEU A 455 -10.10 -11.30 2.54
N THR A 456 -11.29 -11.75 2.15
CA THR A 456 -11.73 -11.78 0.76
C THR A 456 -13.13 -11.20 0.65
N ALA A 457 -13.52 -10.78 -0.56
CA ALA A 457 -14.91 -10.47 -0.87
C ALA A 457 -15.66 -11.72 -1.37
N ILE A 458 -16.96 -11.80 -1.07
CA ILE A 458 -17.91 -12.72 -1.67
C ILE A 458 -19.06 -11.92 -2.29
N MET A 459 -19.45 -12.26 -3.51
CA MET A 459 -20.60 -11.65 -4.17
C MET A 459 -21.88 -12.35 -3.73
N ALA A 460 -22.94 -11.58 -3.43
CA ALA A 460 -24.25 -12.12 -3.13
C ALA A 460 -24.74 -12.97 -4.32
N LYS A 461 -25.12 -14.22 -4.09
CA LYS A 461 -25.76 -15.05 -5.12
C LYS A 461 -27.06 -14.36 -5.54
N LYS A 462 -27.25 -14.11 -6.84
CA LYS A 462 -28.55 -13.67 -7.35
C LYS A 462 -29.60 -14.66 -6.85
N ALA A 463 -30.63 -14.16 -6.17
CA ALA A 463 -31.74 -15.01 -5.75
C ALA A 463 -32.24 -15.78 -6.97
N LYS A 464 -32.22 -17.12 -6.94
CA LYS A 464 -32.87 -17.93 -7.96
C LYS A 464 -34.31 -17.45 -8.00
N LYS A 465 -34.77 -16.88 -9.12
CA LYS A 465 -36.18 -16.54 -9.31
C LYS A 465 -36.98 -17.78 -8.96
N SER A 466 -37.74 -17.71 -7.87
CA SER A 466 -38.72 -18.73 -7.50
C SER A 466 -39.55 -18.99 -8.75
N ARG A 467 -39.49 -20.22 -9.25
CA ARG A 467 -40.28 -20.67 -10.40
C ARG A 467 -41.72 -20.56 -9.91
N ARG A 468 -42.44 -19.52 -10.35
CA ARG A 468 -43.89 -19.41 -10.12
C ARG A 468 -44.50 -20.74 -10.52
N THR A 469 -44.97 -21.50 -9.53
CA THR A 469 -45.83 -22.66 -9.74
C THR A 469 -47.01 -22.17 -10.58
N ARG A 470 -47.13 -22.68 -11.81
CA ARG A 470 -48.34 -22.47 -12.61
C ARG A 470 -49.53 -22.95 -11.77
N PRO A 471 -50.63 -22.20 -11.70
CA PRO A 471 -51.87 -22.74 -11.12
C PRO A 471 -52.24 -23.98 -11.93
N GLN A 472 -52.52 -25.08 -11.24
CA GLN A 472 -53.14 -26.24 -11.88
C GLN A 472 -54.54 -25.80 -12.33
N SER A 473 -54.76 -25.87 -13.64
CA SER A 473 -56.06 -25.71 -14.31
C SER A 473 -56.87 -26.99 -14.20
#